data_AF-R4LUZ0-F1
#
_entry.id   AF-R4LUZ0-F1
#
_cell.length_a   1.000
_cell.length_b   1.000
_cell.length_c   1.000
_cell.angle_alpha   90.00
_cell.angle_beta   90.00
_cell.angle_gamma   90.00
#
_symmetry.space_group_name_H-M   'P 1'
#
loop_
_entity.id
_entity.type
_entity.pdbx_description
1 polymer ?
#
loop_
_entity_poly.entity_id
_entity_poly.type
_entity_poly.pdbx_seq_one_letter_code
_entity_poly.pdbx_strand_id
1 'polypeptide(L)'
;MTNDTPSPDQEAATGRRRTWIPWVIAAVLLVGLVAALLIPRINGGEKTPAAHAEPATSRTAATMVVRGELTLGPGDFTVYAQTQGMTGETCAGTGGFSDIAEDAPVTVTDATGTVVGVGKVIGSRPAGYDGTRNTQCVLLFSVSKVPTGRGFYGVEVSHRGAIRYAEADLAKDVQQTLG
;
A
#
# COMPACT_ATOMS: atom_id res chain seq x y z
N MET A 1 -59.55 8.89 -16.42
CA MET A 1 -58.32 9.07 -17.22
C MET A 1 -57.35 7.99 -16.74
N THR A 2 -57.46 6.81 -17.32
CA THR A 2 -56.71 5.59 -16.95
C THR A 2 -55.71 5.32 -18.06
N ASN A 3 -54.41 5.35 -17.72
CA ASN A 3 -53.33 5.00 -18.65
C ASN A 3 -52.91 3.57 -18.36
N ASP A 4 -53.31 2.67 -19.26
CA ASP A 4 -52.90 1.28 -19.28
C ASP A 4 -51.94 1.02 -20.46
N THR A 5 -50.82 0.41 -20.09
CA THR A 5 -50.08 -0.63 -20.82
C THR A 5 -49.07 -0.25 -21.94
N PRO A 6 -47.86 -0.86 -21.91
CA PRO A 6 -46.77 -0.67 -22.88
C PRO A 6 -46.66 -1.78 -23.96
N SER A 7 -45.82 -1.47 -24.98
CA SER A 7 -45.11 -2.34 -25.96
C SER A 7 -45.96 -3.11 -26.99
N PRO A 8 -45.52 -3.21 -28.28
CA PRO A 8 -44.39 -4.08 -28.62
C PRO A 8 -43.44 -3.59 -29.73
N ASP A 9 -42.18 -3.99 -29.58
CA ASP A 9 -41.26 -4.58 -30.56
C ASP A 9 -40.98 -3.96 -31.96
N GLN A 10 -39.70 -4.11 -32.32
CA GLN A 10 -39.09 -4.16 -33.67
C GLN A 10 -38.55 -2.84 -34.25
N GLU A 11 -37.34 -2.47 -33.84
CA GLU A 11 -36.37 -1.94 -34.81
C GLU A 11 -35.16 -2.87 -34.89
N ALA A 12 -34.99 -3.39 -36.10
CA ALA A 12 -34.09 -4.46 -36.44
C ALA A 12 -32.62 -4.01 -36.47
N ALA A 13 -31.79 -4.90 -35.92
CA ALA A 13 -30.46 -5.25 -36.36
C ALA A 13 -29.87 -4.49 -37.56
N THR A 14 -28.84 -3.68 -37.31
CA THR A 14 -27.67 -3.61 -38.18
C THR A 14 -26.42 -3.24 -37.37
N GLY A 15 -25.28 -3.84 -37.71
CA GLY A 15 -24.04 -3.06 -37.70
C GLY A 15 -22.95 -3.40 -36.67
N ARG A 16 -22.38 -4.61 -36.81
CA ARG A 16 -20.92 -4.82 -36.84
C ARG A 16 -20.12 -4.60 -35.54
N ARG A 17 -20.02 -5.69 -34.77
CA ARG A 17 -18.88 -5.99 -33.89
C ARG A 17 -17.58 -5.88 -34.70
N ARG A 18 -16.73 -4.90 -34.40
CA ARG A 18 -15.39 -4.78 -34.99
C ARG A 18 -14.35 -4.97 -33.90
N THR A 19 -13.99 -6.23 -33.73
CA THR A 19 -12.82 -6.72 -32.98
C THR A 19 -11.55 -6.02 -33.44
N TRP A 20 -10.92 -5.27 -32.55
CA TRP A 20 -9.65 -4.57 -32.78
C TRP A 20 -8.52 -5.45 -32.23
N ILE A 21 -8.04 -6.36 -33.07
CA ILE A 21 -6.87 -7.23 -32.82
C ILE A 21 -5.71 -6.68 -33.68
N PRO A 22 -4.47 -6.61 -33.14
CA PRO A 22 -3.39 -5.76 -33.62
C PRO A 22 -2.70 -6.32 -34.86
N TRP A 23 -2.55 -5.49 -35.89
CA TRP A 23 -1.83 -5.79 -37.12
C TRP A 23 -0.58 -4.92 -37.25
N VAL A 24 0.48 -5.20 -36.49
CA VAL A 24 1.84 -4.79 -36.91
C VAL A 24 2.88 -5.81 -36.41
N ILE A 25 2.80 -7.04 -36.90
CA ILE A 25 3.96 -7.94 -36.98
C ILE A 25 4.10 -8.31 -38.46
N ALA A 26 4.89 -7.54 -39.21
CA ALA A 26 5.50 -7.92 -40.49
C ALA A 26 6.42 -6.79 -40.99
N ALA A 27 7.59 -6.64 -40.38
CA ALA A 27 8.74 -5.98 -41.00
C ALA A 27 10.02 -6.63 -40.46
N VAL A 28 10.24 -7.88 -40.85
CA VAL A 28 11.54 -8.55 -40.75
C VAL A 28 12.21 -8.41 -42.12
N LEU A 29 13.51 -8.13 -42.11
CA LEU A 29 14.50 -8.18 -43.20
C LEU A 29 14.80 -6.85 -43.90
N LEU A 30 15.76 -6.11 -43.35
CA LEU A 30 16.98 -5.63 -44.04
C LEU A 30 17.91 -4.94 -43.01
N VAL A 31 19.23 -5.07 -43.20
CA VAL A 31 20.35 -4.61 -42.33
C VAL A 31 20.81 -5.62 -41.26
N GLY A 32 21.14 -6.83 -41.72
CA GLY A 32 21.95 -7.80 -40.97
C GLY A 32 23.00 -8.39 -41.90
N LEU A 33 24.07 -7.65 -42.19
CA LEU A 33 25.37 -8.16 -42.64
C LEU A 33 26.37 -6.99 -42.79
N VAL A 34 27.64 -7.28 -42.47
CA VAL A 34 28.84 -6.42 -42.53
C VAL A 34 29.15 -5.63 -41.25
N ALA A 35 29.70 -6.31 -40.25
CA ALA A 35 30.91 -5.88 -39.50
C ALA A 35 31.32 -6.92 -38.44
N ALA A 36 31.45 -8.19 -38.83
CA ALA A 36 32.22 -9.18 -38.06
C ALA A 36 33.60 -9.27 -38.72
N LEU A 37 34.56 -8.47 -38.26
CA LEU A 37 36.00 -8.75 -38.19
C LEU A 37 36.73 -7.45 -37.81
N LEU A 38 37.19 -7.36 -36.55
CA LEU A 38 38.44 -6.74 -36.10
C LEU A 38 38.47 -6.81 -34.56
N ILE A 39 39.08 -7.88 -34.05
CA ILE A 39 39.41 -8.04 -32.63
C ILE A 39 40.76 -7.36 -32.38
N PRO A 40 40.87 -6.33 -31.52
CA PRO A 40 42.09 -6.11 -30.78
C PRO A 40 42.01 -6.92 -29.48
N ARG A 41 42.84 -7.97 -29.38
CA ARG A 41 43.17 -8.59 -28.09
C ARG A 41 44.10 -7.62 -27.36
N ILE A 42 43.54 -6.84 -26.43
CA ILE A 42 44.34 -5.99 -25.56
C ILE A 42 44.58 -6.72 -24.25
N ASN A 43 45.88 -6.86 -23.98
CA ASN A 43 46.50 -7.56 -22.88
C ASN A 43 46.07 -7.07 -21.51
N GLY A 44 46.11 -7.99 -20.55
CA GLY A 44 46.63 -7.74 -19.20
C GLY A 44 46.00 -6.60 -18.42
N GLY A 45 44.81 -6.84 -17.86
CA GLY A 45 44.35 -6.11 -16.67
C GLY A 45 44.81 -6.85 -15.43
N GLU A 46 45.68 -6.22 -14.65
CA GLU A 46 46.25 -6.67 -13.39
C GLU A 46 45.24 -7.40 -12.49
N LYS A 47 45.69 -8.51 -11.88
CA LYS A 47 45.09 -9.05 -10.67
C LYS A 47 45.17 -7.96 -9.60
N THR A 48 44.12 -7.17 -9.45
CA THR A 48 43.92 -6.36 -8.26
C THR A 48 44.06 -7.30 -7.06
N PRO A 49 45.01 -7.06 -6.14
CA PRO A 49 45.05 -7.79 -4.89
C PRO A 49 43.68 -7.58 -4.25
N ALA A 50 43.03 -8.68 -3.84
CA ALA A 50 41.89 -8.60 -2.97
C ALA A 50 42.35 -7.78 -1.75
N ALA A 51 42.03 -6.48 -1.76
CA ALA A 51 42.11 -5.65 -0.60
C ALA A 51 41.32 -6.43 0.45
N HIS A 52 42.05 -6.85 1.47
CA HIS A 52 41.52 -7.47 2.66
C HIS A 52 40.36 -6.57 3.08
N ALA A 53 39.14 -7.01 2.81
CA ALA A 53 37.96 -6.33 3.29
C ALA A 53 38.06 -6.50 4.80
N GLU A 54 38.63 -5.47 5.44
CA GLU A 54 38.51 -5.24 6.85
C GLU A 54 37.03 -5.50 7.18
N PRO A 55 36.72 -6.40 8.11
CA PRO A 55 35.33 -6.70 8.43
C PRO A 55 34.69 -5.37 8.76
N ALA A 56 33.85 -4.88 7.84
CA ALA A 56 33.12 -3.65 8.04
C ALA A 56 32.28 -3.92 9.28
N THR A 57 32.71 -3.36 10.40
CA THR A 57 31.95 -3.35 11.64
C THR A 57 30.59 -2.80 11.26
N SER A 58 29.64 -3.71 11.10
CA SER A 58 28.28 -3.40 10.68
C SER A 58 27.71 -2.61 11.84
N ARG A 59 27.79 -1.27 11.76
CA ARG A 59 27.05 -0.41 12.66
C ARG A 59 25.60 -0.77 12.43
N THR A 60 25.02 -1.55 13.35
CA THR A 60 23.60 -1.84 13.37
C THR A 60 22.89 -0.49 13.24
N ALA A 61 22.21 -0.27 12.11
CA ALA A 61 21.48 0.96 11.89
C ALA A 61 20.52 1.15 13.07
N ALA A 62 20.51 2.35 13.63
CA ALA A 62 19.55 2.67 14.69
C ALA A 62 18.13 2.54 14.12
N THR A 63 17.23 1.97 14.92
CA THR A 63 15.83 1.74 14.54
C THR A 63 14.89 2.21 15.63
N MET A 64 13.67 2.57 15.24
CA MET A 64 12.57 2.92 16.12
C MET A 64 11.35 2.02 15.89
N VAL A 65 10.39 2.10 16.82
CA VAL A 65 9.05 1.54 16.66
C VAL A 65 8.12 2.70 16.35
N VAL A 66 7.36 2.58 15.26
CA VAL A 66 6.30 3.51 14.92
C VAL A 66 4.99 2.93 15.44
N ARG A 67 4.24 3.73 16.18
CA ARG A 67 2.91 3.41 16.66
C ARG A 67 1.96 4.53 16.28
N GLY A 68 0.68 4.22 16.22
CA GLY A 68 -0.33 5.22 15.97
C GLY A 68 -1.74 4.67 16.02
N GLU A 69 -2.68 5.60 15.91
CA GLU A 69 -4.09 5.30 15.79
C GLU A 69 -4.65 5.82 14.45
N LEU A 70 -5.59 5.05 13.90
CA LEU A 70 -6.41 5.40 12.76
C LEU A 70 -7.87 5.42 13.23
N THR A 71 -8.56 6.53 13.04
CA THR A 71 -9.97 6.67 13.45
C THR A 71 -10.89 6.67 12.24
N LEU A 72 -11.90 5.81 12.24
CA LEU A 72 -13.03 5.85 11.29
C LEU A 72 -14.23 6.57 11.91
N GLY A 73 -14.93 7.36 11.09
CA GLY A 73 -16.12 8.12 11.48
C GLY A 73 -17.43 7.32 11.50
N PRO A 74 -18.56 7.97 11.87
CA PRO A 74 -19.86 7.32 11.92
C PRO A 74 -20.31 6.80 10.56
N GLY A 75 -20.74 5.54 10.50
CA GLY A 75 -21.23 4.91 9.26
C GLY A 75 -20.15 4.19 8.44
N ASP A 76 -18.88 4.36 8.79
CA ASP A 76 -17.75 3.75 8.09
C ASP A 76 -17.25 2.45 8.75
N PHE A 77 -17.88 2.01 9.84
CA PHE A 77 -17.48 0.81 10.58
C PHE A 77 -18.69 0.02 11.13
N THR A 78 -18.41 -1.23 11.51
CA THR A 78 -19.32 -2.09 12.29
C THR A 78 -18.63 -2.52 13.59
N VAL A 79 -19.41 -2.60 14.66
CA VAL A 79 -18.97 -3.09 15.97
C VAL A 79 -19.26 -4.58 16.08
N TYR A 80 -18.28 -5.35 16.53
CA TYR A 80 -18.37 -6.78 16.76
C TYR A 80 -18.22 -7.06 18.25
N ALA A 81 -19.19 -7.79 18.81
CA ALA A 81 -19.05 -8.34 20.15
C ALA A 81 -18.08 -9.53 20.10
N GLN A 82 -17.05 -9.51 20.95
CA GLN A 82 -16.21 -10.70 21.17
C GLN A 82 -17.07 -11.76 21.86
N THR A 83 -17.16 -12.96 21.28
CA THR A 83 -17.78 -14.11 21.93
C THR A 83 -16.67 -15.07 22.37
N GLN A 84 -16.83 -15.71 23.54
CA GLN A 84 -15.90 -16.69 24.14
C GLN A 84 -14.65 -16.09 24.82
N GLY A 85 -14.80 -15.57 26.05
CA GLY A 85 -13.69 -15.42 27.01
C GLY A 85 -12.80 -14.17 26.85
N MET A 86 -12.99 -13.35 25.82
CA MET A 86 -12.38 -12.02 25.69
C MET A 86 -13.41 -10.95 26.08
N THR A 87 -13.07 -10.10 27.04
CA THR A 87 -13.91 -8.95 27.43
C THR A 87 -13.64 -7.79 26.48
N GLY A 88 -14.64 -7.36 25.70
CA GLY A 88 -14.56 -6.12 24.91
C GLY A 88 -15.32 -6.18 23.60
N GLU A 89 -15.67 -5.01 23.09
CA GLU A 89 -16.16 -4.82 21.72
C GLU A 89 -14.97 -4.44 20.83
N THR A 90 -14.96 -4.94 19.59
CA THR A 90 -14.03 -4.52 18.54
C THR A 90 -14.81 -3.85 17.43
N CYS A 91 -14.12 -3.20 16.51
CA CYS A 91 -14.75 -2.62 15.33
C CYS A 91 -13.87 -2.77 14.09
N ALA A 92 -14.48 -2.83 12.92
CA ALA A 92 -13.74 -2.81 11.66
C ALA A 92 -14.50 -1.97 10.64
N GLY A 93 -13.75 -1.42 9.69
CA GLY A 93 -14.31 -0.63 8.62
C GLY A 93 -15.26 -1.43 7.74
N THR A 94 -16.20 -0.74 7.12
CA THR A 94 -17.22 -1.32 6.25
C THR A 94 -17.39 -0.53 4.97
N GLY A 95 -18.02 -1.15 3.96
CA GLY A 95 -18.22 -0.52 2.66
C GLY A 95 -16.89 -0.09 2.04
N GLY A 96 -16.75 1.22 1.79
CA GLY A 96 -15.53 1.81 1.26
C GLY A 96 -14.31 1.71 2.18
N PHE A 97 -14.47 1.26 3.43
CA PHE A 97 -13.43 1.06 4.46
C PHE A 97 -13.23 -0.40 4.87
N SER A 98 -13.77 -1.36 4.11
CA SER A 98 -13.72 -2.79 4.44
C SER A 98 -12.31 -3.41 4.53
N ASP A 99 -11.29 -2.74 4.00
CA ASP A 99 -9.88 -3.09 4.10
C ASP A 99 -9.22 -2.66 5.43
N ILE A 100 -9.93 -1.87 6.24
CA ILE A 100 -9.43 -1.32 7.50
C ILE A 100 -9.97 -2.15 8.67
N ALA A 101 -9.21 -3.16 9.07
CA ALA A 101 -9.51 -4.04 10.19
C ALA A 101 -8.22 -4.40 10.94
N GLU A 102 -8.33 -5.21 11.99
CA GLU A 102 -7.16 -5.88 12.57
C GLU A 102 -6.39 -6.65 11.48
N ASP A 103 -5.07 -6.72 11.65
CA ASP A 103 -4.10 -7.25 10.68
C ASP A 103 -3.99 -6.50 9.34
N ALA A 104 -4.75 -5.42 9.12
CA ALA A 104 -4.55 -4.57 7.94
C ALA A 104 -3.09 -4.07 7.88
N PRO A 105 -2.44 -4.14 6.70
CA PRO A 105 -1.02 -3.85 6.58
C PRO A 105 -0.74 -2.37 6.81
N VAL A 106 0.39 -2.06 7.43
CA VAL A 106 0.90 -0.69 7.57
C VAL A 106 2.29 -0.63 6.97
N THR A 107 2.52 0.32 6.06
CA THR A 107 3.82 0.53 5.44
C THR A 107 4.40 1.86 5.85
N VAL A 108 5.72 1.88 6.05
CA VAL A 108 6.49 3.09 6.32
C VAL A 108 7.48 3.27 5.19
N THR A 109 7.42 4.42 4.52
CA THR A 109 8.33 4.81 3.44
C THR A 109 9.26 5.93 3.88
N ASP A 110 10.45 6.04 3.29
CA ASP A 110 11.34 7.18 3.51
C ASP A 110 11.03 8.36 2.55
N ALA A 111 11.91 9.36 2.47
CA ALA A 111 11.74 10.51 1.58
C ALA A 111 11.82 10.19 0.09
N THR A 112 12.34 9.03 -0.29
CA THR A 112 12.42 8.56 -1.68
C THR A 112 11.21 7.73 -2.09
N GLY A 113 10.30 7.44 -1.14
CA GLY A 113 9.21 6.49 -1.33
C GLY A 113 9.62 5.03 -1.16
N THR A 114 10.87 4.75 -0.78
CA THR A 114 11.32 3.39 -0.50
C THR A 114 10.67 2.88 0.78
N VAL A 115 10.09 1.68 0.76
CA VAL A 115 9.56 1.02 1.96
C VAL A 115 10.71 0.65 2.89
N VAL A 116 10.68 1.19 4.10
CA VAL A 116 11.69 0.99 5.15
C VAL A 116 11.13 0.28 6.38
N GLY A 117 9.82 0.04 6.42
CA GLY A 117 9.17 -0.73 7.49
C GLY A 117 7.80 -1.26 7.06
N VAL A 118 7.45 -2.43 7.59
CA VAL A 118 6.14 -3.05 7.42
C VAL A 118 5.65 -3.54 8.77
N GLY A 119 4.40 -3.24 9.08
CA GLY A 119 3.70 -3.68 10.27
C GLY A 119 2.23 -3.84 9.97
N LYS A 120 1.39 -3.68 10.99
CA LYS A 120 -0.04 -3.92 10.85
C LYS A 120 -0.86 -3.22 11.94
N VAL A 121 -2.17 -3.18 11.73
CA VAL A 121 -3.15 -2.91 12.79
C VAL A 121 -3.12 -4.08 13.77
N ILE A 122 -2.94 -3.78 15.05
CA ILE A 122 -2.75 -4.74 16.14
C ILE A 122 -3.95 -4.82 17.09
N GLY A 123 -4.96 -3.97 16.90
CA GLY A 123 -6.19 -4.02 17.67
C GLY A 123 -7.15 -2.91 17.24
N SER A 124 -8.42 -3.06 17.60
CA SER A 124 -9.41 -1.99 17.45
C SER A 124 -10.35 -1.89 18.64
N ARG A 125 -10.95 -0.72 18.80
CA ARG A 125 -11.97 -0.47 19.82
C ARG A 125 -13.00 0.54 19.31
N PRO A 126 -14.30 0.32 19.55
CA PRO A 126 -15.27 1.38 19.37
C PRO A 126 -15.01 2.52 20.37
N ALA A 127 -15.24 3.74 19.94
CA ALA A 127 -15.08 4.96 20.73
C ALA A 127 -16.15 5.99 20.35
N GLY A 128 -16.29 7.03 21.16
CA GLY A 128 -17.36 8.01 21.03
C GLY A 128 -18.75 7.40 21.27
N TYR A 129 -19.68 8.20 21.76
CA TYR A 129 -21.07 7.77 21.98
C TYR A 129 -22.01 8.97 21.84
N ASP A 130 -23.04 8.84 21.01
CA ASP A 130 -24.03 9.91 20.76
C ASP A 130 -25.34 9.72 21.53
N GLY A 131 -25.44 8.71 22.38
CA GLY A 131 -26.67 8.34 23.07
C GLY A 131 -27.35 7.08 22.50
N THR A 132 -27.03 6.71 21.26
CA THR A 132 -27.63 5.56 20.56
C THR A 132 -26.60 4.53 20.12
N ARG A 133 -25.42 4.96 19.70
CA ARG A 133 -24.37 4.08 19.16
C ARG A 133 -22.98 4.68 19.32
N ASN A 134 -21.96 3.87 19.07
CA ASN A 134 -20.61 4.37 18.91
C ASN A 134 -20.49 5.21 17.64
N THR A 135 -19.72 6.29 17.72
CA THR A 135 -19.51 7.23 16.61
C THR A 135 -18.14 7.12 15.97
N GLN A 136 -17.23 6.35 16.58
CA GLN A 136 -15.87 6.19 16.10
C GLN A 136 -15.42 4.73 16.24
N CYS A 137 -14.55 4.32 15.32
CA CYS A 137 -13.75 3.11 15.47
C CYS A 137 -12.28 3.51 15.50
N VAL A 138 -11.58 3.22 16.60
CA VAL A 138 -10.15 3.51 16.75
C VAL A 138 -9.38 2.23 16.52
N LEU A 139 -8.51 2.25 15.51
CA LEU A 139 -7.62 1.14 15.15
C LEU A 139 -6.19 1.50 15.54
N LEU A 140 -5.54 0.63 16.30
CA LEU A 140 -4.17 0.79 16.77
C LEU A 140 -3.22 0.04 15.84
N PHE A 141 -2.12 0.65 15.43
CA PHE A 141 -1.12 -0.03 14.60
C PHE A 141 0.29 0.06 15.18
N SER A 142 1.15 -0.86 14.74
CA SER A 142 2.57 -0.82 15.06
C SER A 142 3.44 -1.34 13.92
N VAL A 143 4.55 -0.63 13.69
CA VAL A 143 5.61 -0.99 12.74
C VAL A 143 6.93 -1.00 13.49
N SER A 144 7.57 -2.16 13.56
CA SER A 144 8.84 -2.33 14.27
C SER A 144 10.04 -2.16 13.33
N LYS A 145 11.21 -1.86 13.92
CA LYS A 145 12.51 -1.85 13.22
C LYS A 145 12.58 -0.85 12.06
N VAL A 146 11.92 0.30 12.18
CA VAL A 146 12.02 1.38 11.19
C VAL A 146 13.37 2.09 11.36
N PRO A 147 14.25 2.13 10.35
CA PRO A 147 15.52 2.83 10.43
C PRO A 147 15.33 4.32 10.75
N THR A 148 16.13 4.88 11.65
CA THR A 148 16.14 6.32 11.95
C THR A 148 17.14 7.07 11.06
N GLY A 149 17.13 8.41 11.11
CA GLY A 149 18.03 9.28 10.36
C GLY A 149 17.66 9.51 8.90
N ARG A 150 16.38 9.33 8.52
CA ARG A 150 15.87 9.58 7.15
C ARG A 150 15.10 10.90 7.02
N GLY A 151 14.89 11.62 8.13
CA GLY A 151 14.30 12.96 8.15
C GLY A 151 12.77 12.96 8.03
N PHE A 152 12.23 12.40 6.94
CA PHE A 152 10.78 12.31 6.72
C PHE A 152 10.35 10.91 6.32
N TYR A 153 9.20 10.49 6.85
CA TYR A 153 8.60 9.19 6.56
C TYR A 153 7.15 9.34 6.10
N GLY A 154 6.70 8.40 5.27
CA GLY A 154 5.30 8.26 4.88
C GLY A 154 4.71 7.07 5.61
N VAL A 155 3.59 7.25 6.29
CA VAL A 155 2.86 6.15 6.95
C VAL A 155 1.57 5.93 6.20
N GLU A 156 1.41 4.73 5.67
CA GLU A 156 0.22 4.31 4.94
C GLU A 156 -0.40 3.09 5.62
N VAL A 157 -1.70 3.18 5.93
CA VAL A 157 -2.48 2.06 6.42
C VAL A 157 -3.30 1.51 5.25
N SER A 158 -3.19 0.21 5.03
CA SER A 158 -3.75 -0.51 3.88
C SER A 158 -3.26 0.09 2.56
N HIS A 159 -4.14 0.77 1.82
CA HIS A 159 -3.90 1.39 0.53
C HIS A 159 -4.52 2.80 0.46
N ARG A 160 -4.57 3.49 1.59
CA ARG A 160 -5.26 4.79 1.73
C ARG A 160 -4.36 6.00 1.50
N GLY A 161 -3.19 5.76 0.92
CA GLY A 161 -2.18 6.76 0.69
C GLY A 161 -1.35 7.04 1.94
N ALA A 162 -0.12 7.48 1.70
CA ALA A 162 0.82 7.77 2.76
C ALA A 162 0.66 9.21 3.27
N ILE A 163 0.52 9.37 4.59
CA ILE A 163 0.65 10.67 5.26
C ILE A 163 2.10 10.88 5.66
N ARG A 164 2.63 12.08 5.40
CA ARG A 164 4.04 12.42 5.63
C ARG A 164 4.25 13.03 7.01
N TYR A 165 5.25 12.51 7.72
CA TYR A 165 5.64 12.96 9.05
C TYR A 165 7.15 13.23 9.10
N ALA A 166 7.55 14.23 9.88
CA ALA A 166 8.95 14.35 10.28
C ALA A 166 9.30 13.21 11.26
N GLU A 167 10.56 12.77 11.26
CA GLU A 167 11.06 11.71 12.14
C GLU A 167 10.73 11.97 13.62
N ALA A 168 10.87 13.21 14.05
CA ALA A 168 10.61 13.63 15.43
C ALA A 168 9.13 13.47 15.85
N ASP A 169 8.20 13.45 14.89
CA ASP A 169 6.78 13.29 15.15
C ASP A 169 6.35 11.82 15.02
N LEU A 170 7.06 11.04 14.19
CA LEU A 170 6.87 9.59 14.09
C LEU A 170 7.08 8.86 15.43
N ALA A 171 7.86 9.46 16.33
CA ALA A 171 8.16 8.94 17.66
C ALA A 171 7.11 9.29 18.73
N LYS A 172 6.13 10.16 18.42
CA LYS A 172 5.14 10.72 19.38
C LYS A 172 3.75 10.12 19.25
N ASP A 173 3.64 8.92 18.69
CA ASP A 173 2.40 8.27 18.25
C ASP A 173 1.68 9.03 17.12
N VAL A 174 1.51 8.34 15.99
CA VAL A 174 0.91 8.88 14.77
C VAL A 174 -0.61 8.89 14.90
N GLN A 175 -1.26 9.99 14.52
CA GLN A 175 -2.72 10.08 14.50
C GLN A 175 -3.24 10.33 13.08
N GLN A 176 -4.23 9.54 12.66
CA GLN A 176 -4.89 9.65 11.37
C GLN A 176 -6.41 9.51 11.54
N THR A 177 -7.17 10.33 10.83
CA THR A 177 -8.63 10.22 10.78
C THR A 177 -9.06 10.04 9.33
N LEU A 178 -9.98 9.11 9.11
CA LEU A 178 -10.65 8.88 7.84
C LEU A 178 -12.15 9.05 8.05
N GLY A 179 -12.78 9.83 7.18
CA GLY A 179 -14.19 10.23 7.31
C GLY A 179 -14.34 11.74 7.34
#